data_AF-A0A7S4NKA5-F1
#
_entry.id   AF-A0A7S4NKA5-F1
#
_cell.length_a   1.000
_cell.length_b   1.000
_cell.length_c   1.000
_cell.angle_alpha   90.00
_cell.angle_beta   90.00
_cell.angle_gamma   90.00
#
_symmetry.space_group_name_H-M   'P 1'
#
loop_
_entity.id
_entity.type
_entity.pdbx_description
1 polymer ?
#
loop_
_entity_poly.entity_id
_entity_poly.type
_entity_poly.pdbx_seq_one_letter_code
_entity_poly.pdbx_strand_id
1 'polypeptide(L)'
;GNNMATRVVTSAWQAHLQRVQPGSCVFMLCDVQERFRNMISHYPSVISVGNRMSSIASSLEIPLLVTEHYSKALGPTVEEIDTSRASVFQKTKFSMITPEVNDFLGEERKTAVLYGIEAHVCILQTVLDLRNKGWGVFVVADGTSSSRDWERKIAFERINNIGGVLTTSESILFELLDNKDHPKFKECSSLLRAEQPDSGLSGLV
;
A
#
# COMPACT_ATOMS: atom_id res chain seq x y z
N GLY A 1 -45.00 21.87 -7.03
CA GLY A 1 -44.81 20.78 -8.00
C GLY A 1 -43.35 20.40 -7.99
N ASN A 2 -43.05 19.22 -7.46
CA ASN A 2 -41.71 18.64 -7.45
C ASN A 2 -41.20 18.47 -8.88
N ASN A 3 -39.97 18.92 -9.14
CA ASN A 3 -39.08 18.21 -10.05
C ASN A 3 -37.66 18.31 -9.49
N MET A 4 -37.47 17.48 -8.46
CA MET A 4 -36.19 16.92 -8.08
C MET A 4 -35.66 16.20 -9.31
N ALA A 5 -34.76 16.86 -10.04
CA ALA A 5 -33.94 16.20 -11.03
C ALA A 5 -33.06 15.21 -10.27
N THR A 6 -33.56 13.98 -10.18
CA THR A 6 -32.85 12.80 -9.72
C THR A 6 -31.63 12.66 -10.63
N ARG A 7 -30.51 13.26 -10.22
CA ARG A 7 -29.19 12.86 -10.69
C ARG A 7 -29.04 11.43 -10.20
N VAL A 8 -29.43 10.52 -11.08
CA VAL A 8 -29.10 9.12 -10.98
C VAL A 8 -27.58 9.06 -10.86
N VAL A 9 -27.08 8.86 -9.64
CA VAL A 9 -25.67 8.55 -9.38
C VAL A 9 -25.45 7.14 -9.91
N THR A 10 -25.36 7.03 -11.23
CA THR A 10 -24.92 5.84 -11.95
C THR A 10 -23.57 6.18 -12.55
N SER A 11 -22.54 6.26 -11.71
CA SER A 11 -21.25 5.71 -12.13
C SER A 11 -21.12 4.39 -11.41
N ALA A 12 -21.85 3.39 -11.91
CA ALA A 12 -21.41 2.01 -11.77
C ALA A 12 -19.92 2.03 -12.14
N TRP A 13 -19.09 1.73 -11.15
CA TRP A 13 -17.64 1.64 -11.28
C TRP A 13 -17.38 0.82 -12.55
N GLN A 14 -17.09 1.49 -13.66
CA GLN A 14 -16.62 0.79 -14.83
C GLN A 14 -15.26 0.27 -14.40
N ALA A 15 -15.24 -1.02 -14.08
CA ALA A 15 -14.05 -1.81 -13.83
C ALA A 15 -13.21 -1.80 -15.11
N HIS A 16 -12.60 -0.66 -15.40
CA HIS A 16 -11.41 -0.62 -16.20
C HIS A 16 -10.42 -1.46 -15.41
N LEU A 17 -9.95 -2.55 -16.00
CA LEU A 17 -8.86 -3.34 -15.45
C LEU A 17 -7.72 -2.36 -15.18
N GLN A 18 -7.51 -2.03 -13.90
CA GLN A 18 -6.47 -1.09 -13.54
C GLN A 18 -5.16 -1.85 -13.59
N ARG A 19 -4.21 -1.32 -14.36
CA ARG A 19 -2.82 -1.74 -14.28
C ARG A 19 -2.02 -0.67 -13.54
N VAL A 20 -1.08 -1.10 -12.70
CA VAL A 20 -0.11 -0.18 -12.10
C VAL A 20 0.86 0.27 -13.18
N GLN A 21 1.12 1.56 -13.24
CA GLN A 21 2.05 2.18 -14.19
C GLN A 21 3.02 3.07 -13.41
N PRO A 22 4.34 3.04 -13.68
CA PRO A 22 5.32 3.84 -12.94
C PRO A 22 4.96 5.33 -12.90
N GLY A 23 4.55 5.90 -14.04
CA GLY A 23 4.25 7.33 -14.17
C GLY A 23 2.97 7.82 -13.49
N SER A 24 2.06 6.92 -13.08
CA SER A 24 0.76 7.29 -12.52
C SER A 24 0.50 6.74 -11.12
N CYS A 25 1.50 6.10 -10.50
CA CYS A 25 1.39 5.50 -9.18
C CYS A 25 2.27 6.16 -8.12
N VAL A 26 1.88 5.94 -6.87
CA VAL A 26 2.64 6.28 -5.65
C VAL A 26 2.70 5.04 -4.77
N PHE A 27 3.86 4.80 -4.16
CA PHE A 27 4.02 3.76 -3.15
C PHE A 27 3.76 4.37 -1.76
N MET A 28 3.02 3.64 -0.94
CA MET A 28 2.59 4.11 0.39
C MET A 28 2.92 3.04 1.44
N LEU A 29 3.91 3.32 2.29
CA LEU A 29 4.29 2.50 3.44
C LEU A 29 3.58 3.02 4.69
N CYS A 30 2.69 2.21 5.25
CA CYS A 30 1.86 2.56 6.38
C CYS A 30 2.42 2.01 7.70
N ASP A 31 2.94 2.91 8.54
CA ASP A 31 3.11 2.72 9.98
C ASP A 31 3.97 1.49 10.39
N VAL A 32 4.96 1.09 9.58
CA VAL A 32 5.88 -0.01 9.91
C VAL A 32 6.94 0.45 10.91
N GLN A 33 6.53 0.58 12.17
CA GLN A 33 7.31 1.20 13.24
C GLN A 33 7.86 0.23 14.30
N GLU A 34 8.95 0.62 14.94
CA GLU A 34 9.74 -0.17 15.90
C GLU A 34 8.91 -0.88 17.00
N ARG A 35 7.91 -0.23 17.59
CA ARG A 35 7.14 -0.83 18.69
C ARG A 35 6.25 -1.99 18.24
N PHE A 36 5.96 -2.13 16.95
CA PHE A 36 5.09 -3.19 16.43
C PHE A 36 5.77 -4.55 16.25
N ARG A 37 7.10 -4.64 16.40
CA ARG A 37 7.87 -5.88 16.15
C ARG A 37 7.31 -7.14 16.81
N ASN A 38 6.80 -7.02 18.03
CA ASN A 38 6.26 -8.15 18.79
C ASN A 38 4.72 -8.17 18.86
N MET A 39 4.06 -7.24 18.17
CA MET A 39 2.60 -7.09 18.20
C MET A 39 1.93 -7.57 16.92
N ILE A 40 2.66 -7.61 15.80
CA ILE A 40 2.13 -7.93 14.48
C ILE A 40 2.52 -9.35 14.06
N SER A 41 1.54 -10.13 13.60
CA SER A 41 1.80 -11.43 13.01
C SER A 41 2.66 -11.29 11.76
N HIS A 42 3.67 -12.14 11.60
CA HIS A 42 4.53 -12.17 10.41
C HIS A 42 5.24 -10.83 10.10
N TYR A 43 5.53 -10.02 11.14
CA TYR A 43 6.18 -8.72 10.96
C TYR A 43 7.51 -8.75 10.18
N PRO A 44 8.39 -9.78 10.32
CA PRO A 44 9.58 -9.88 9.46
C PRO A 44 9.26 -9.88 7.95
N SER A 45 8.13 -10.46 7.53
CA SER A 45 7.68 -10.39 6.13
C SER A 45 7.30 -8.97 5.74
N VAL A 46 6.60 -8.24 6.61
CA VAL A 46 6.24 -6.83 6.41
C VAL A 46 7.48 -5.96 6.24
N ILE A 47 8.50 -6.15 7.06
CA ILE A 47 9.77 -5.42 6.97
C ILE A 47 10.49 -5.74 5.65
N SER A 48 10.65 -7.04 5.33
CA SER A 48 11.30 -7.49 4.10
C SER A 48 10.63 -6.91 2.86
N VAL A 49 9.30 -7.00 2.78
CA VAL A 49 8.54 -6.42 1.66
C VAL A 49 8.61 -4.91 1.66
N GLY A 50 8.52 -4.24 2.82
CA GLY A 50 8.66 -2.79 2.92
C GLY A 50 9.98 -2.30 2.32
N ASN A 51 11.08 -2.96 2.64
CA ASN A 51 12.39 -2.64 2.09
C ASN A 51 12.52 -2.96 0.59
N ARG A 52 11.97 -4.11 0.15
CA ARG A 52 11.90 -4.47 -1.28
C ARG A 52 11.13 -3.41 -2.07
N MET A 53 9.95 -3.01 -1.59
CA MET A 53 9.10 -2.03 -2.27
C MET A 53 9.76 -0.65 -2.27
N SER A 54 10.47 -0.26 -1.20
CA SER A 54 11.28 0.97 -1.20
C SER A 54 12.38 0.94 -2.28
N SER A 55 13.09 -0.18 -2.37
CA SER A 55 14.12 -0.37 -3.40
C SER A 55 13.54 -0.31 -4.82
N ILE A 56 12.39 -0.95 -5.06
CA ILE A 56 11.67 -0.88 -6.34
C ILE A 56 11.27 0.56 -6.67
N ALA A 57 10.70 1.29 -5.70
CA ALA A 57 10.32 2.68 -5.89
C ALA A 57 11.50 3.55 -6.30
N SER A 58 12.65 3.36 -5.63
CA SER A 58 13.89 4.07 -5.96
C SER A 58 14.40 3.73 -7.38
N SER A 59 14.41 2.45 -7.76
CA SER A 59 14.90 1.99 -9.08
C SER A 59 14.04 2.46 -10.25
N LEU A 60 12.73 2.60 -10.03
CA LEU A 60 11.74 3.01 -11.03
C LEU A 60 11.31 4.48 -10.91
N GLU A 61 11.95 5.25 -10.03
CA GLU A 61 11.65 6.67 -9.78
C GLU A 61 10.19 6.93 -9.40
N ILE A 62 9.58 5.98 -8.68
CA ILE A 62 8.21 6.10 -8.17
C ILE A 62 8.25 6.84 -6.83
N PRO A 63 7.40 7.85 -6.60
CA PRO A 63 7.34 8.53 -5.31
C PRO A 63 6.97 7.55 -4.18
N LEU A 64 7.74 7.60 -3.10
CA LEU A 64 7.48 6.83 -1.87
C LEU A 64 7.01 7.78 -0.77
N LEU A 65 5.81 7.51 -0.27
CA LEU A 65 5.25 8.15 0.90
C LEU A 65 5.26 7.17 2.08
N VAL A 66 5.73 7.62 3.23
CA VAL A 66 5.75 6.85 4.47
C VAL A 66 4.94 7.59 5.52
N THR A 67 4.13 6.88 6.30
CA THR A 67 3.54 7.45 7.51
C THR A 67 4.04 6.79 8.78
N GLU A 68 4.12 7.58 9.83
CA GLU A 68 4.36 7.11 11.20
C GLU A 68 3.18 7.51 12.08
N HIS A 69 2.50 6.53 12.67
CA HIS A 69 1.42 6.78 13.60
C HIS A 69 1.97 7.04 15.00
N TYR A 70 1.64 8.18 15.59
CA TYR A 70 2.01 8.57 16.96
C TYR A 70 3.45 8.18 17.34
N SER A 71 4.42 8.57 16.50
CA SER A 71 5.83 8.12 16.55
C SER A 71 6.51 8.33 17.91
N LYS A 72 6.09 9.35 18.67
CA LYS A 72 6.54 9.57 20.05
C LYS A 72 6.33 8.35 20.95
N ALA A 73 5.23 7.62 20.78
CA ALA A 73 4.93 6.42 21.57
C ALA A 73 5.27 5.12 20.83
N LEU A 74 5.07 5.09 19.50
CA LEU A 74 5.22 3.87 18.70
C LEU A 74 6.60 3.71 18.05
N GLY A 75 7.50 4.69 18.24
CA GLY A 75 8.82 4.72 17.63
C GLY A 75 8.79 5.18 16.17
N PRO A 76 9.96 5.36 15.56
CA PRO A 76 10.08 5.65 14.14
C PRO A 76 9.76 4.41 13.30
N THR A 77 9.71 4.60 11.98
CA THR A 77 9.80 3.52 11.00
C THR A 77 11.03 2.65 11.29
N VAL A 78 10.91 1.34 11.11
CA VAL A 78 12.00 0.40 11.35
C VAL A 78 13.24 0.72 10.50
N GLU A 79 14.43 0.55 11.06
CA GLU A 79 15.69 0.94 10.41
C GLU A 79 16.04 0.08 9.18
N GLU A 80 15.50 -1.14 9.07
CA GLU A 80 15.74 -2.05 7.96
C GLU A 80 15.09 -1.59 6.65
N ILE A 81 14.13 -0.65 6.71
CA ILE A 81 13.50 -0.07 5.53
C ILE A 81 14.21 1.24 5.21
N ASP A 82 14.93 1.27 4.07
CA ASP A 82 15.51 2.52 3.59
C ASP A 82 14.41 3.52 3.24
N THR A 83 14.34 4.62 3.98
CA THR A 83 13.39 5.71 3.78
C THR A 83 14.07 7.01 3.36
N SER A 84 15.36 6.97 3.00
CA SER A 84 16.17 8.15 2.68
C SER A 84 15.65 8.98 1.50
N ARG A 85 14.90 8.35 0.58
CA ARG A 85 14.26 8.99 -0.58
C ARG A 85 12.75 9.18 -0.42
N ALA A 86 12.20 8.81 0.74
CA ALA A 86 10.78 8.90 1.01
C ALA A 86 10.37 10.28 1.53
N SER A 87 9.10 10.64 1.32
CA SER A 87 8.44 11.70 2.09
C SER A 87 7.75 11.09 3.31
N VAL A 88 8.25 11.40 4.50
CA VAL A 88 7.77 10.83 5.78
C VAL A 88 6.82 11.81 6.47
N PHE A 89 5.63 11.34 6.84
CA PHE A 89 4.59 12.13 7.51
C PHE A 89 4.18 11.51 8.83
N GLN A 90 4.15 12.31 9.91
CA GLN A 90 3.64 11.86 11.20
C GLN A 90 2.14 12.13 11.31
N LYS A 91 1.40 11.18 11.89
CA LYS A 91 -0.05 11.30 12.04
C LYS A 91 -0.57 10.69 13.33
N THR A 92 -1.73 11.14 13.76
CA THR A 92 -2.59 10.46 14.76
C THR A 92 -3.92 10.00 14.16
N LYS A 93 -4.23 10.38 12.91
CA LYS A 93 -5.31 9.77 12.13
C LYS A 93 -4.93 8.33 11.76
N PHE A 94 -5.90 7.42 11.78
CA PHE A 94 -5.67 6.04 11.34
C PHE A 94 -5.39 5.96 9.83
N SER A 95 -6.27 6.52 9.00
CA SER A 95 -6.00 6.69 7.57
C SER A 95 -4.74 7.54 7.34
N MET A 96 -3.91 7.16 6.37
CA MET A 96 -2.77 7.93 5.89
C MET A 96 -3.18 9.26 5.27
N ILE A 97 -4.44 9.42 4.86
CA ILE A 97 -4.94 10.59 4.13
C ILE A 97 -5.20 11.74 5.11
N THR A 98 -4.14 12.38 5.57
CA THR A 98 -4.15 13.69 6.27
C THR A 98 -4.12 14.83 5.24
N PRO A 99 -4.31 16.11 5.66
CA PRO A 99 -4.16 17.24 4.76
C PRO A 99 -2.79 17.27 4.05
N GLU A 100 -1.69 17.08 4.79
CA GLU A 100 -0.32 17.12 4.27
C GLU A 100 -0.06 15.99 3.27
N VAL A 101 -0.55 14.79 3.57
CA VAL A 101 -0.47 13.65 2.63
C VAL A 101 -1.32 13.94 1.39
N ASN A 102 -2.51 14.50 1.54
CA ASN A 102 -3.36 14.84 0.40
C ASN A 102 -2.71 15.90 -0.51
N ASP A 103 -2.03 16.89 0.07
CA ASP A 103 -1.30 17.91 -0.68
C ASP A 103 -0.12 17.31 -1.44
N PHE A 104 0.62 16.36 -0.82
CA PHE A 104 1.69 15.62 -1.49
C PHE A 104 1.18 14.77 -2.67
N LEU A 105 0.05 14.08 -2.48
CA LEU A 105 -0.51 13.19 -3.49
C LEU A 105 -0.97 13.95 -4.75
N GLY A 106 -1.46 15.19 -4.58
CA GLY A 106 -1.91 16.04 -5.69
C GLY A 106 -3.01 15.40 -6.55
N GLU A 107 -3.07 15.82 -7.82
CA GLU A 107 -4.11 15.38 -8.76
C GLU A 107 -3.61 14.48 -9.90
N GLU A 108 -2.30 14.42 -10.13
CA GLU A 108 -1.72 13.75 -11.31
C GLU A 108 -1.70 12.22 -11.19
N ARG A 109 -1.32 11.71 -10.01
CA ARG A 109 -1.26 10.27 -9.74
C ARG A 109 -2.57 9.85 -9.11
N LYS A 110 -3.19 8.79 -9.65
CA LYS A 110 -4.48 8.26 -9.18
C LYS A 110 -4.42 6.75 -8.91
N THR A 111 -3.23 6.23 -8.65
CA THR A 111 -3.02 4.83 -8.26
C THR A 111 -2.10 4.77 -7.04
N ALA A 112 -2.56 4.10 -5.98
CA ALA A 112 -1.77 3.86 -4.76
C ALA A 112 -1.41 2.38 -4.67
N VAL A 113 -0.13 2.09 -4.45
CA VAL A 113 0.36 0.77 -4.04
C VAL A 113 0.64 0.85 -2.54
N LEU A 114 -0.22 0.23 -1.75
CA LEU A 114 -0.30 0.37 -0.30
C LEU A 114 0.18 -0.91 0.41
N TYR A 115 1.01 -0.73 1.43
CA TYR A 115 1.56 -1.81 2.24
C TYR A 115 1.91 -1.33 3.64
N GLY A 116 2.06 -2.25 4.60
CA GLY A 116 2.32 -1.94 6.01
C GLY A 116 1.23 -2.43 6.96
N ILE A 117 0.97 -1.69 8.03
CA ILE A 117 0.13 -2.15 9.15
C ILE A 117 -0.78 -1.03 9.70
N GLU A 118 -1.85 -1.34 10.42
CA GLU A 118 -2.51 -2.65 10.48
C GLU A 118 -3.53 -2.78 9.35
N ALA A 119 -3.65 -3.99 8.78
CA ALA A 119 -4.53 -4.28 7.64
C ALA A 119 -5.97 -3.82 7.91
N HIS A 120 -6.47 -4.11 9.10
CA HIS A 120 -7.86 -3.83 9.51
C HIS A 120 -8.10 -2.41 10.05
N VAL A 121 -7.04 -1.62 10.27
CA VAL A 121 -7.13 -0.26 10.82
C VAL A 121 -6.59 0.76 9.82
N CYS A 122 -5.30 1.08 9.86
CA CYS A 122 -4.71 2.16 9.08
C CYS A 122 -4.78 1.87 7.58
N ILE A 123 -4.49 0.64 7.16
CA ILE A 123 -4.57 0.24 5.75
C ILE A 123 -6.02 0.33 5.26
N LEU A 124 -6.96 -0.38 5.89
CA LEU A 124 -8.36 -0.37 5.46
C LEU A 124 -8.98 1.05 5.45
N GLN A 125 -8.73 1.87 6.47
CA GLN A 125 -9.21 3.26 6.51
C GLN A 125 -8.60 4.11 5.38
N THR A 126 -7.32 3.88 5.05
CA THR A 126 -6.66 4.53 3.91
C THR A 126 -7.28 4.10 2.59
N VAL A 127 -7.55 2.80 2.40
CA VAL A 127 -8.25 2.28 1.21
C VAL A 127 -9.62 2.94 1.07
N LEU A 128 -10.42 2.99 2.14
CA LEU A 128 -11.74 3.63 2.11
C LEU A 128 -11.66 5.10 1.67
N ASP A 129 -10.75 5.88 2.25
CA ASP A 129 -10.56 7.29 1.88
C ASP A 129 -10.11 7.47 0.42
N LEU A 130 -9.15 6.66 -0.04
CA LEU A 130 -8.64 6.71 -1.42
C LEU A 130 -9.72 6.29 -2.43
N ARG A 131 -10.46 5.22 -2.15
CA ARG A 131 -11.56 4.75 -3.01
C ARG A 131 -12.69 5.76 -3.11
N ASN A 132 -13.06 6.42 -2.00
CA ASN A 132 -14.02 7.54 -2.02
C ASN A 132 -13.54 8.72 -2.89
N LYS A 133 -12.23 8.87 -3.06
CA LYS A 133 -11.61 9.88 -3.95
C LYS A 133 -11.41 9.38 -5.39
N GLY A 134 -11.88 8.17 -5.73
CA GLY A 134 -11.76 7.59 -7.07
C GLY A 134 -10.37 7.05 -7.43
N TRP A 135 -9.50 6.80 -6.45
CA TRP A 135 -8.17 6.24 -6.71
C TRP A 135 -8.23 4.75 -7.00
N GLY A 136 -7.35 4.28 -7.88
CA GLY A 136 -6.96 2.88 -7.91
C GLY A 136 -6.12 2.52 -6.69
N VAL A 137 -6.43 1.40 -6.03
CA VAL A 137 -5.74 1.01 -4.80
C VAL A 137 -5.35 -0.46 -4.87
N PHE A 138 -4.06 -0.72 -4.81
CA PHE A 138 -3.45 -2.04 -4.82
C PHE A 138 -2.83 -2.28 -3.45
N VAL A 139 -3.25 -3.31 -2.74
CA VAL A 139 -2.72 -3.66 -1.41
C VAL A 139 -1.81 -4.86 -1.53
N VAL A 140 -0.56 -4.70 -1.14
CA VAL A 140 0.49 -5.73 -1.21
C VAL A 140 0.35 -6.66 -0.01
N ALA A 141 -0.30 -7.81 -0.21
CA ALA A 141 -0.75 -8.68 0.88
C ALA A 141 0.38 -9.37 1.64
N ASP A 142 1.52 -9.64 1.00
CA ASP A 142 2.73 -10.23 1.59
C ASP A 142 3.54 -9.20 2.41
N GLY A 143 3.28 -7.91 2.20
CA GLY A 143 3.80 -6.79 2.99
C GLY A 143 2.76 -6.12 3.88
N THR A 144 1.60 -6.74 4.09
CA THR A 144 0.50 -6.16 4.87
C THR A 144 0.00 -7.14 5.91
N SER A 145 -0.08 -6.70 7.17
CA SER A 145 -0.47 -7.58 8.27
C SER A 145 -1.27 -6.87 9.37
N SER A 146 -1.74 -7.65 10.34
CA SER A 146 -2.38 -7.20 11.58
C SER A 146 -1.80 -7.99 12.76
N SER A 147 -2.12 -7.57 13.97
CA SER A 147 -1.83 -8.34 15.19
C SER A 147 -2.50 -9.71 15.26
N ARG A 148 -3.56 -9.94 14.47
CA ARG A 148 -4.30 -11.21 14.39
C ARG A 148 -4.59 -11.57 12.94
N ASP A 149 -4.33 -12.81 12.57
CA ASP A 149 -4.49 -13.26 11.19
C ASP A 149 -5.96 -13.25 10.73
N TRP A 150 -6.91 -13.53 11.62
CA TRP A 150 -8.33 -13.46 11.27
C TRP A 150 -8.82 -12.03 11.03
N GLU A 151 -8.32 -11.02 11.77
CA GLU A 151 -8.61 -9.60 11.51
C GLU A 151 -8.03 -9.17 10.16
N ARG A 152 -6.79 -9.60 9.87
CA ARG A 152 -6.16 -9.40 8.56
C ARG A 152 -6.99 -10.04 7.44
N LYS A 153 -7.49 -11.26 7.61
CA LYS A 153 -8.36 -11.94 6.63
C LYS A 153 -9.62 -11.15 6.33
N ILE A 154 -10.36 -10.76 7.36
CA ILE A 154 -11.60 -9.99 7.21
C ILE A 154 -11.32 -8.63 6.56
N ALA A 155 -10.21 -7.97 6.91
CA ALA A 155 -9.81 -6.72 6.28
C ALA A 155 -9.53 -6.89 4.78
N PHE A 156 -8.82 -7.95 4.39
CA PHE A 156 -8.54 -8.29 2.99
C PHE A 156 -9.82 -8.55 2.20
N GLU A 157 -10.76 -9.34 2.73
CA GLU A 157 -12.08 -9.55 2.12
C GLU A 157 -12.83 -8.23 1.94
N ARG A 158 -12.80 -7.37 2.96
CA ARG A 158 -13.46 -6.06 2.93
C ARG A 158 -12.82 -5.12 1.91
N ILE A 159 -11.49 -5.12 1.79
CA ILE A 159 -10.74 -4.33 0.79
C ILE A 159 -11.15 -4.75 -0.63
N ASN A 160 -11.21 -6.06 -0.92
CA ASN A 160 -11.69 -6.57 -2.20
C ASN A 160 -13.13 -6.11 -2.50
N ASN A 161 -14.03 -6.21 -1.51
CA ASN A 161 -15.44 -5.84 -1.67
C ASN A 161 -15.68 -4.35 -1.95
N ILE A 162 -14.74 -3.47 -1.56
CA ILE A 162 -14.80 -2.02 -1.85
C ILE A 162 -13.98 -1.61 -3.09
N GLY A 163 -13.51 -2.59 -3.87
CA GLY A 163 -12.78 -2.39 -5.12
C GLY A 163 -11.30 -2.04 -4.96
N GLY A 164 -10.70 -2.33 -3.80
CA GLY A 164 -9.25 -2.45 -3.69
C GLY A 164 -8.78 -3.79 -4.27
N VAL A 165 -7.59 -3.81 -4.87
CA VAL A 165 -7.00 -5.02 -5.46
C VAL A 165 -5.98 -5.59 -4.49
N LEU A 166 -6.20 -6.80 -3.97
CA LEU A 166 -5.14 -7.54 -3.29
C LEU A 166 -4.16 -8.10 -4.32
N THR A 167 -2.87 -7.90 -4.08
CA THR A 167 -1.76 -8.34 -4.94
C THR A 167 -0.56 -8.72 -4.09
N THR A 168 0.58 -9.01 -4.70
CA THR A 168 1.85 -9.33 -4.03
C THR A 168 2.96 -8.41 -4.51
N SER A 169 4.04 -8.32 -3.73
CA SER A 169 5.20 -7.49 -4.06
C SER A 169 5.83 -7.91 -5.40
N GLU A 170 5.89 -9.22 -5.65
CA GLU A 170 6.37 -9.78 -6.91
C GLU A 170 5.44 -9.47 -8.09
N SER A 171 4.12 -9.59 -7.90
CA SER A 171 3.15 -9.28 -8.96
C SER A 171 3.22 -7.80 -9.35
N ILE A 172 3.28 -6.89 -8.38
CA ILE A 172 3.44 -5.45 -8.63
C ILE A 172 4.74 -5.18 -9.41
N LEU A 173 5.84 -5.83 -9.03
CA LEU A 173 7.10 -5.62 -9.70
C LEU A 173 7.01 -5.96 -11.20
N PHE A 174 6.49 -7.14 -11.53
CA PHE A 174 6.40 -7.55 -12.94
C PHE A 174 5.34 -6.77 -13.71
N GLU A 175 4.28 -6.32 -13.05
CA GLU A 175 3.29 -5.43 -13.65
C GLU A 175 3.89 -4.07 -14.02
N LEU A 176 4.76 -3.51 -13.17
CA LEU A 176 5.47 -2.26 -13.43
C LEU A 176 6.52 -2.37 -14.54
N LEU A 177 7.18 -3.52 -14.65
CA LEU A 177 8.21 -3.76 -15.67
C LEU A 177 7.60 -4.07 -17.04
N ASP A 178 6.41 -4.68 -17.09
CA ASP A 178 5.64 -5.14 -18.26
C ASP A 178 6.35 -6.19 -19.16
N ASN A 179 7.66 -6.05 -19.40
CA ASN A 179 8.45 -6.92 -20.27
C ASN A 179 9.86 -7.18 -19.69
N LYS A 180 10.42 -8.37 -19.96
CA LYS A 180 11.82 -8.74 -19.63
C LYS A 180 12.87 -7.80 -20.25
N ASP A 181 12.52 -7.15 -21.36
CA ASP A 181 13.43 -6.25 -22.08
C ASP A 181 13.45 -4.83 -21.47
N HIS A 182 12.68 -4.58 -20.40
CA HIS A 182 12.69 -3.31 -19.68
C HIS A 182 14.11 -2.99 -19.17
N PRO A 183 14.62 -1.75 -19.32
CA PRO A 183 16.01 -1.40 -18.94
C PRO A 183 16.35 -1.71 -17.48
N LYS A 184 15.35 -1.59 -16.59
CA LYS A 184 15.46 -1.86 -15.16
C LYS A 184 15.16 -3.31 -14.74
N PHE A 185 14.87 -4.21 -15.69
CA PHE A 185 14.45 -5.58 -15.37
C PHE A 185 15.47 -6.33 -14.51
N LYS A 186 16.75 -6.35 -14.91
CA LYS A 186 17.81 -7.07 -14.17
C LYS A 186 18.02 -6.51 -12.77
N GLU A 187 18.02 -5.18 -12.65
CA GLU A 187 18.15 -4.46 -11.37
C GLU A 187 17.00 -4.85 -10.43
N CYS A 188 15.75 -4.70 -10.89
CA CYS A 188 14.59 -4.90 -10.03
C CYS A 188 14.30 -6.38 -9.73
N SER A 189 14.41 -7.28 -10.71
CA SER A 189 14.19 -8.73 -10.50
C SER A 189 15.23 -9.35 -9.56
N SER A 190 16.42 -8.74 -9.43
CA SER A 190 17.41 -9.18 -8.45
C SER A 190 16.92 -9.02 -6.99
N LEU A 191 16.00 -8.09 -6.72
CA LEU A 191 15.42 -7.83 -5.40
C LEU A 191 14.50 -8.97 -4.91
N LEU A 192 14.07 -9.86 -5.82
CA LEU A 192 13.28 -11.05 -5.49
C LEU A 192 14.13 -12.23 -5.02
N ARG A 193 15.47 -12.17 -5.17
CA ARG A 193 16.37 -13.28 -4.80
C ARG A 193 16.61 -13.40 -3.31
N ALA A 194 16.34 -12.33 -2.55
CA ALA A 194 16.42 -12.38 -1.10
C ALA A 194 15.35 -13.33 -0.55
N GLU A 195 15.72 -14.14 0.44
CA GLU A 195 14.79 -15.04 1.11
C GLU A 195 13.62 -14.22 1.70
N GLN A 196 12.40 -14.58 1.32
CA GLN A 196 11.19 -13.93 1.81
C GLN A 196 10.75 -14.62 3.11
N PRO A 197 10.70 -13.91 4.26
CA PRO A 197 10.13 -14.46 5.47
C PRO A 197 8.66 -14.86 5.27
N ASP A 198 8.21 -15.88 6.02
CA ASP A 198 6.83 -16.36 5.91
C ASP A 198 5.82 -15.24 6.20
N SER A 199 4.97 -14.97 5.21
CA SER A 199 3.92 -13.95 5.27
C SER A 199 2.62 -14.48 5.87
N GLY A 200 2.49 -15.78 6.15
CA GLY A 200 1.27 -16.42 6.65
C GLY A 200 0.13 -16.47 5.64
N LEU A 201 0.35 -16.04 4.39
CA LEU A 201 -0.71 -15.98 3.38
C LEU A 201 -1.23 -17.36 2.97
N SER A 202 -0.40 -18.41 3.01
CA SER A 202 -0.79 -19.77 2.61
C SER A 202 -1.95 -20.35 3.43
N GLY A 203 -2.19 -19.84 4.64
CA GLY A 203 -3.34 -20.21 5.48
C GLY A 203 -4.52 -19.22 5.42
N LEU A 204 -4.39 -18.13 4.67
CA LEU A 204 -5.38 -17.04 4.60
C LEU A 204 -6.21 -17.06 3.31
N VAL A 205 -5.64 -17.54 2.20
CA VAL A 205 -6.29 -17.71 0.89
C VAL A 205 -7.14 -18.98 0.82
#